data_AF-A0A8J7Z9M2-F1
#
_entry.id   AF-A0A8J7Z9M2-F1
#
_cell.length_a   1.000
_cell.length_b   1.000
_cell.length_c   1.000
_cell.angle_alpha   90.00
_cell.angle_beta   90.00
_cell.angle_gamma   90.00
#
_symmetry.space_group_name_H-M   'P 1'
#
loop_
_entity.id
_entity.type
_entity.pdbx_description
1 polymer ?
#
loop_
_entity_poly.entity_id
_entity_poly.type
_entity_poly.pdbx_seq_one_letter_code
_entity_poly.pdbx_strand_id
1 'polypeptide(L)'
;MKPVSLCLVQMGDKGLELVKSHPQVLPKEVLSEITYKSMPMGAKAGEFATAAVGDLFYSSYIFKLPTEGSRDNIAAIVAVFNNMKYNIEGLRKVFSFIIKELDSKSLLKTDVFEEIMPNLYKGMQSGHIKIKISSIATIDIDFVEEDAKEEKDRTNDLEDDLWR
;
A
#
# COMPACT_ATOMS: atom_id res chain seq x y z
N MET A 1 10.00 7.80 6.57
CA MET A 1 10.63 7.82 5.20
C MET A 1 9.57 7.97 4.11
N LYS A 2 9.90 8.15 2.81
CA LYS A 2 8.94 8.47 1.73
C LYS A 2 8.96 7.45 0.58
N PRO A 3 7.82 7.12 -0.06
CA PRO A 3 7.81 6.25 -1.24
C PRO A 3 8.49 6.92 -2.43
N VAL A 4 9.16 6.11 -3.25
CA VAL A 4 9.78 6.48 -4.53
C VAL A 4 8.74 6.41 -5.66
N SER A 5 7.95 5.35 -5.68
CA SER A 5 6.85 5.14 -6.63
C SER A 5 5.70 4.37 -5.99
N LEU A 6 4.49 4.69 -6.40
CA LEU A 6 3.32 3.84 -6.29
C LEU A 6 3.08 3.13 -7.62
N CYS A 7 2.73 1.86 -7.59
CA CYS A 7 2.36 1.09 -8.77
C CYS A 7 1.01 0.41 -8.56
N LEU A 8 0.15 0.43 -9.57
CA LEU A 8 -1.04 -0.39 -9.66
C LEU A 8 -0.76 -1.51 -10.66
N VAL A 9 -0.83 -2.75 -10.19
CA VAL A 9 -0.63 -3.95 -10.99
C VAL A 9 -1.95 -4.72 -11.04
N GLN A 10 -2.29 -5.30 -12.16
CA GLN A 10 -3.51 -6.08 -12.33
C GLN A 10 -3.23 -7.36 -13.13
N MET A 11 -3.97 -8.42 -12.83
CA MET A 11 -4.08 -9.57 -13.72
C MET A 11 -5.26 -9.34 -14.67
N GLY A 12 -4.96 -9.11 -15.95
CA GLY A 12 -5.93 -8.98 -17.03
C GLY A 12 -5.94 -10.22 -17.93
N ASP A 13 -6.66 -10.13 -19.06
CA ASP A 13 -6.82 -11.24 -20.01
C ASP A 13 -5.51 -11.72 -20.63
N LYS A 14 -4.51 -10.83 -20.73
CA LYS A 14 -3.18 -11.11 -21.29
C LYS A 14 -2.16 -11.53 -20.23
N GLY A 15 -2.60 -11.67 -18.97
CA GLY A 15 -1.74 -11.96 -17.83
C GLY A 15 -1.48 -10.75 -16.96
N LEU A 16 -0.35 -10.77 -16.26
CA LEU A 16 0.01 -9.75 -15.29
C LEU A 16 0.54 -8.50 -16.00
N GLU A 17 -0.02 -7.34 -15.67
CA GLU A 17 0.35 -6.08 -16.29
C GLU A 17 0.44 -4.92 -15.27
N LEU A 18 1.36 -4.00 -15.53
CA LEU A 18 1.43 -2.72 -14.84
C LEU A 18 0.38 -1.79 -15.44
N VAL A 19 -0.63 -1.43 -14.66
CA VAL A 19 -1.66 -0.49 -15.08
C VAL A 19 -1.12 0.94 -15.00
N LYS A 20 -0.55 1.31 -13.85
CA LYS A 20 -0.11 2.69 -13.59
C LYS A 20 1.07 2.73 -12.64
N SER A 21 1.95 3.69 -12.83
CA SER A 21 3.01 4.04 -11.88
C SER A 21 3.00 5.55 -11.65
N HIS A 22 3.17 5.98 -10.40
CA HIS A 22 3.27 7.39 -10.04
C HIS A 22 4.25 7.64 -8.89
N PRO A 23 5.21 8.57 -9.06
CA PRO A 23 5.67 9.12 -10.33
C PRO A 23 6.39 8.04 -11.14
N GLN A 24 6.37 8.13 -12.46
CA GLN A 24 7.03 7.16 -13.34
C GLN A 24 8.54 7.44 -13.42
N VAL A 25 9.25 7.20 -12.31
CA VAL A 25 10.69 7.48 -12.16
C VAL A 25 11.55 6.22 -12.18
N LEU A 26 10.94 5.05 -12.03
CA LEU A 26 11.65 3.78 -12.01
C LEU A 26 11.94 3.28 -13.44
N PRO A 27 13.12 2.68 -13.70
CA PRO A 27 13.42 2.03 -14.97
C PRO A 27 12.40 0.94 -15.32
N LYS A 28 12.21 0.69 -16.61
CA LYS A 28 11.21 -0.27 -17.10
C LYS A 28 11.48 -1.69 -16.59
N GLU A 29 12.75 -2.08 -16.53
CA GLU A 29 13.18 -3.41 -16.07
C GLU A 29 12.81 -3.63 -14.60
N VAL A 30 13.04 -2.61 -13.76
CA VAL A 30 12.66 -2.60 -12.34
C VAL A 30 11.15 -2.68 -12.19
N LEU A 31 10.40 -1.89 -12.98
CA LEU A 31 8.94 -1.92 -12.96
C LEU A 31 8.39 -3.28 -13.39
N SER A 32 8.97 -3.92 -14.41
CA SER A 32 8.58 -5.28 -14.84
C SER A 32 8.85 -6.32 -13.76
N GLU A 33 9.97 -6.23 -13.05
CA GLU A 33 10.28 -7.14 -11.95
C GLU A 33 9.35 -6.94 -10.75
N ILE A 34 9.07 -5.69 -10.37
CA ILE A 34 8.08 -5.34 -9.34
C ILE A 34 6.71 -5.87 -9.74
N THR A 35 6.31 -5.69 -11.00
CA THR A 35 5.04 -6.21 -11.53
C THR A 35 4.94 -7.71 -11.24
N TYR A 36 5.92 -8.49 -11.70
CA TYR A 36 5.94 -9.94 -11.53
C TYR A 36 5.97 -10.40 -10.06
N LYS A 37 6.78 -9.76 -9.22
CA LYS A 37 6.94 -10.17 -7.82
C LYS A 37 5.84 -9.64 -6.89
N SER A 38 5.11 -8.60 -7.29
CA SER A 38 4.06 -7.99 -6.46
C SER A 38 2.84 -8.89 -6.24
N MET A 39 2.61 -9.84 -7.15
CA MET A 39 1.55 -10.84 -7.10
C MET A 39 2.12 -12.24 -7.36
N PRO A 40 2.65 -12.93 -6.34
CA PRO A 40 3.18 -14.28 -6.50
C PRO A 40 2.09 -15.27 -6.91
N MET A 41 2.50 -16.38 -7.52
CA MET A 41 1.59 -17.46 -7.92
C MET A 41 0.75 -17.94 -6.72
N GLY A 42 -0.57 -17.89 -6.87
CA GLY A 42 -1.51 -18.28 -5.81
C GLY A 42 -1.90 -17.16 -4.84
N ALA A 43 -1.48 -15.92 -5.11
CA ALA A 43 -1.86 -14.74 -4.34
C ALA A 43 -3.39 -14.60 -4.19
N LYS A 44 -3.82 -14.21 -2.98
CA LYS A 44 -5.24 -14.01 -2.65
C LYS A 44 -5.51 -12.57 -2.22
N ALA A 45 -6.73 -12.13 -2.43
CA ALA A 45 -7.18 -10.84 -1.94
C ALA A 45 -7.09 -10.77 -0.41
N GLY A 46 -6.61 -9.64 0.11
CA GLY A 46 -6.31 -9.42 1.52
C GLY A 46 -4.88 -9.77 1.93
N GLU A 47 -4.13 -10.44 1.06
CA GLU A 47 -2.71 -10.72 1.29
C GLU A 47 -1.87 -9.45 1.13
N PHE A 48 -0.78 -9.43 1.87
CA PHE A 48 0.19 -8.36 1.86
C PHE A 48 1.57 -8.98 1.71
N ALA A 49 2.34 -8.53 0.73
CA ALA A 49 3.66 -9.06 0.42
C ALA A 49 4.69 -7.95 0.45
N THR A 50 5.90 -8.27 0.88
CA THR A 50 7.06 -7.39 0.82
C THR A 50 8.24 -8.13 0.24
N ALA A 51 9.02 -7.46 -0.60
CA ALA A 51 10.28 -8.02 -1.07
C ALA A 51 11.23 -6.90 -1.55
N ALA A 52 12.38 -7.33 -2.07
CA ALA A 52 13.38 -6.44 -2.65
C ALA A 52 13.58 -6.71 -4.15
N VAL A 53 13.94 -5.65 -4.87
CA VAL A 53 14.34 -5.63 -6.29
C VAL A 53 15.57 -4.74 -6.39
N GLY A 54 16.74 -5.35 -6.49
CA GLY A 54 18.02 -4.65 -6.33
C GLY A 54 18.10 -3.97 -4.95
N ASP A 55 18.42 -2.67 -4.95
CA ASP A 55 18.50 -1.84 -3.74
C ASP A 55 17.14 -1.23 -3.32
N LEU A 56 16.06 -1.55 -4.05
CA LEU A 56 14.72 -1.07 -3.75
C LEU A 56 13.93 -2.12 -2.99
N PHE A 57 13.09 -1.66 -2.08
CA PHE A 57 12.13 -2.47 -1.34
C PHE A 57 10.74 -2.13 -1.85
N TYR A 58 9.85 -3.12 -1.90
CA TYR A 58 8.44 -2.86 -2.18
C TYR A 58 7.54 -3.57 -1.20
N SER A 59 6.35 -3.01 -1.03
CA SER A 59 5.26 -3.57 -0.27
C SER A 59 3.99 -3.51 -1.11
N SER A 60 3.32 -4.64 -1.29
CA SER A 60 2.10 -4.77 -2.06
C SER A 60 0.92 -5.24 -1.20
N TYR A 61 -0.25 -4.65 -1.43
CA TYR A 61 -1.52 -5.15 -0.90
C TYR A 61 -2.38 -5.64 -2.05
N ILE A 62 -2.84 -6.88 -1.97
CA ILE A 62 -3.55 -7.58 -3.03
C ILE A 62 -5.05 -7.53 -2.75
N PHE A 63 -5.85 -7.19 -3.75
CA PHE A 63 -7.29 -7.03 -3.64
C PHE A 63 -8.02 -7.53 -4.89
N LYS A 64 -9.33 -7.76 -4.76
CA LYS A 64 -10.18 -8.08 -5.91
C LYS A 64 -10.64 -6.80 -6.57
N LEU A 65 -10.62 -6.75 -7.89
CA LEU A 65 -11.22 -5.69 -8.67
C LEU A 65 -12.48 -6.26 -9.34
N PRO A 66 -13.69 -5.82 -8.93
CA PRO A 66 -14.94 -6.28 -9.51
C PRO A 66 -14.99 -5.94 -11.00
N THR A 67 -15.42 -6.90 -11.81
CA THR A 67 -15.63 -6.71 -13.25
C THR A 67 -17.05 -7.12 -13.61
N GLU A 68 -17.81 -6.24 -14.27
CA GLU A 68 -19.19 -6.55 -14.64
C GLU A 68 -19.25 -7.74 -15.61
N GLY A 69 -20.09 -8.73 -15.30
CA GLY A 69 -20.37 -9.86 -16.18
C GLY A 69 -19.21 -10.85 -16.36
N SER A 70 -18.13 -10.76 -15.59
CA SER A 70 -16.96 -11.64 -15.68
C SER A 70 -16.41 -11.99 -14.30
N ARG A 71 -15.38 -12.84 -14.26
CA ARG A 71 -14.70 -13.20 -13.01
C ARG A 71 -13.95 -11.97 -12.49
N ASP A 72 -14.04 -11.72 -11.19
CA ASP A 72 -13.26 -10.66 -10.54
C ASP A 72 -11.78 -10.77 -10.90
N ASN A 73 -11.18 -9.65 -11.28
CA ASN A 73 -9.74 -9.55 -11.47
C ASN A 73 -9.05 -9.47 -10.11
N ILE A 74 -7.75 -9.78 -10.09
CA ILE A 74 -6.90 -9.55 -8.93
C ILE A 74 -5.98 -8.38 -9.27
N ALA A 75 -5.88 -7.43 -8.36
CA ALA A 75 -5.01 -6.27 -8.47
C ALA A 75 -4.16 -6.12 -7.21
N ALA A 76 -3.05 -5.40 -7.33
CA ALA A 76 -2.20 -5.04 -6.22
C ALA A 76 -1.81 -3.57 -6.30
N ILE A 77 -1.92 -2.88 -5.15
CA ILE A 77 -1.33 -1.57 -4.96
C ILE A 77 0.04 -1.76 -4.31
N VAL A 78 1.07 -1.18 -4.90
CA VAL A 78 2.46 -1.40 -4.54
C VAL A 78 3.10 -0.06 -4.20
N ALA A 79 3.73 0.06 -3.03
CA ALA A 79 4.64 1.16 -2.73
C ALA A 79 6.08 0.68 -2.80
N VAL A 80 6.94 1.50 -3.38
CA VAL A 80 8.37 1.24 -3.57
C VAL A 80 9.18 2.23 -2.74
N PHE A 81 10.21 1.75 -2.06
CA PHE A 81 11.05 2.50 -1.13
C PHE A 81 12.53 2.21 -1.41
N ASN A 82 13.40 3.12 -0.97
CA ASN A 82 14.86 2.98 -1.05
C ASN A 82 15.49 2.41 0.23
N ASN A 83 14.69 2.03 1.24
CA ASN A 83 15.19 1.51 2.51
C ASN A 83 14.14 0.60 3.17
N MET A 84 14.59 -0.48 3.82
CA MET A 84 13.76 -1.49 4.48
C MET A 84 13.09 -1.03 5.77
N LYS A 85 13.58 0.03 6.44
CA LYS A 85 13.04 0.54 7.71
C LYS A 85 11.75 1.35 7.55
N TYR A 86 10.83 0.91 6.70
CA TYR A 86 9.53 1.55 6.53
C TYR A 86 8.49 0.92 7.47
N ASN A 87 7.48 1.68 7.89
CA ASN A 87 6.38 1.14 8.70
C ASN A 87 5.47 0.24 7.83
N ILE A 88 5.87 -1.02 7.69
CA ILE A 88 5.19 -2.05 6.89
C ILE A 88 3.74 -2.24 7.37
N GLU A 89 3.52 -2.26 8.68
CA GLU A 89 2.19 -2.50 9.26
C GLU A 89 1.26 -1.30 9.03
N GLY A 90 1.78 -0.08 9.19
CA GLY A 90 1.06 1.15 8.85
C GLY A 90 0.64 1.17 7.39
N LEU A 91 1.55 0.79 6.47
CA LEU A 91 1.23 0.73 5.04
C LEU A 91 0.13 -0.30 4.75
N ARG A 92 0.21 -1.48 5.37
CA ARG A 92 -0.82 -2.51 5.24
C ARG A 92 -2.18 -2.00 5.72
N LYS A 93 -2.23 -1.32 6.87
CA LYS A 93 -3.45 -0.72 7.42
C LYS A 93 -4.02 0.31 6.47
N VAL A 94 -3.20 1.26 6.02
CA VAL A 94 -3.59 2.32 5.07
C VAL A 94 -4.14 1.73 3.78
N PHE A 95 -3.40 0.83 3.13
CA PHE A 95 -3.86 0.22 1.88
C PHE A 95 -5.16 -0.56 2.09
N SER A 96 -5.23 -1.41 3.12
CA SER A 96 -6.45 -2.16 3.41
C SER A 96 -7.66 -1.26 3.68
N PHE A 97 -7.46 -0.12 4.35
CA PHE A 97 -8.52 0.84 4.63
C PHE A 97 -8.98 1.54 3.36
N ILE A 98 -8.05 2.01 2.51
CA ILE A 98 -8.38 2.63 1.22
C ILE A 98 -9.17 1.65 0.35
N ILE A 99 -8.71 0.39 0.22
CA ILE A 99 -9.43 -0.62 -0.56
C ILE A 99 -10.84 -0.83 0.00
N LYS A 100 -10.98 -0.98 1.32
CA LYS A 100 -12.30 -1.16 1.97
C LYS A 100 -13.23 0.04 1.78
N GLU A 101 -12.71 1.27 1.88
CA GLU A 101 -13.49 2.50 1.70
C GLU A 101 -13.94 2.70 0.25
N LEU A 102 -13.13 2.27 -0.72
CA LEU A 102 -13.51 2.28 -2.13
C LEU A 102 -14.56 1.21 -2.42
N ASP A 103 -14.38 0.01 -1.87
CA ASP A 103 -15.28 -1.12 -2.05
C ASP A 103 -16.67 -0.84 -1.45
N SER A 104 -16.72 -0.30 -0.23
CA SER A 104 -17.99 0.05 0.45
C SER A 104 -18.83 1.08 -0.30
N LYS A 105 -18.20 1.87 -1.18
CA LYS A 105 -18.82 2.89 -2.02
C LYS A 105 -18.98 2.46 -3.48
N SER A 106 -18.63 1.21 -3.82
CA SER A 106 -18.63 0.68 -5.19
C SER A 106 -17.75 1.49 -6.16
N LEU A 107 -16.67 2.07 -5.64
CA LEU A 107 -15.67 2.87 -6.37
C LEU A 107 -14.36 2.10 -6.62
N LEU A 108 -14.33 0.79 -6.36
CA LEU A 108 -13.15 -0.04 -6.54
C LEU A 108 -12.93 -0.38 -8.03
N LYS A 109 -12.53 0.63 -8.81
CA LYS A 109 -12.34 0.57 -10.26
C LYS A 109 -10.97 1.15 -10.64
N THR A 110 -10.45 0.67 -11.77
CA THR A 110 -9.09 1.01 -12.23
C THR A 110 -8.92 2.51 -12.49
N ASP A 111 -9.92 3.16 -13.10
CA ASP A 111 -9.97 4.59 -13.37
C ASP A 111 -9.89 5.43 -12.09
N VAL A 112 -10.61 5.02 -11.04
CA VAL A 112 -10.56 5.67 -9.72
C VAL A 112 -9.15 5.56 -9.13
N PHE A 113 -8.50 4.40 -9.23
CA PHE A 113 -7.12 4.25 -8.75
C PHE A 113 -6.15 5.17 -9.50
N GLU A 114 -6.27 5.25 -10.82
CA GLU A 114 -5.45 6.16 -11.62
C GLU A 114 -5.61 7.62 -11.21
N GLU A 115 -6.83 8.05 -10.85
CA GLU A 115 -7.12 9.39 -10.36
C GLU A 115 -6.51 9.65 -8.98
N ILE A 116 -6.60 8.69 -8.05
CA ILE A 116 -6.19 8.90 -6.65
C ILE A 116 -4.71 8.62 -6.39
N MET A 117 -4.03 7.86 -7.26
CA MET A 117 -2.61 7.49 -7.10
C MET A 117 -1.67 8.68 -6.82
N PRO A 118 -1.78 9.83 -7.50
CA PRO A 118 -0.98 11.01 -7.18
C PRO A 118 -1.21 11.55 -5.77
N ASN A 119 -2.46 11.54 -5.29
CA ASN A 119 -2.81 12.00 -3.95
C ASN A 119 -2.38 10.99 -2.88
N LEU A 120 -2.49 9.70 -3.17
CA LEU A 120 -1.93 8.64 -2.33
C LEU A 120 -0.42 8.79 -2.16
N TYR A 121 0.28 9.02 -3.27
CA TYR A 121 1.73 9.21 -3.27
C TYR A 121 2.12 10.42 -2.42
N LYS A 122 1.51 11.59 -2.70
CA LYS A 122 1.74 12.82 -1.93
C LYS A 122 1.40 12.63 -0.45
N GLY A 123 0.29 11.97 -0.14
CA GLY A 123 -0.14 11.75 1.23
C GLY A 123 0.81 10.84 2.02
N MET A 124 1.32 9.77 1.40
CA MET A 124 2.37 8.94 2.01
C MET A 124 3.71 9.67 2.13
N GLN A 125 3.96 10.70 1.32
CA GLN A 125 5.13 11.56 1.47
C GLN A 125 4.99 12.60 2.59
N SER A 126 3.77 13.06 2.87
CA SER A 126 3.48 14.06 3.91
C SER A 126 3.09 13.44 5.26
N GLY A 127 2.78 12.15 5.30
CA GLY A 127 2.24 11.47 6.48
C GLY A 127 0.75 11.73 6.71
N HIS A 128 0.05 12.30 5.73
CA HIS A 128 -1.39 12.58 5.81
C HIS A 128 -2.01 12.42 4.42
N ILE A 129 -2.91 11.46 4.28
CA ILE A 129 -3.57 11.11 3.02
C ILE A 129 -4.98 11.68 3.03
N LYS A 130 -5.21 12.73 2.24
CA LYS A 130 -6.54 13.27 1.95
C LYS A 130 -6.86 13.10 0.48
N ILE A 131 -7.80 12.23 0.18
CA ILE A 131 -8.22 11.92 -1.19
C ILE A 131 -9.69 12.25 -1.32
N LYS A 132 -10.00 13.21 -2.18
CA LYS A 132 -11.37 13.52 -2.54
C LYS A 132 -11.67 12.88 -3.90
N ILE A 133 -12.61 11.96 -3.92
CA ILE A 133 -13.08 11.27 -5.13
C ILE A 133 -14.41 11.90 -5.50
N SER A 134 -14.35 12.90 -6.38
CA SER A 134 -15.51 13.70 -6.77
C SER A 134 -16.32 14.22 -5.55
N SER A 135 -17.64 14.37 -5.68
CA SER A 135 -18.56 14.68 -4.57
C SER A 135 -18.96 13.45 -3.73
N ILE A 136 -18.43 12.26 -4.07
CA ILE A 136 -18.97 10.96 -3.62
C ILE A 136 -18.21 10.45 -2.39
N ALA A 137 -16.89 10.65 -2.33
CA ALA A 137 -16.10 10.16 -1.22
C ALA A 137 -14.97 11.12 -0.85
N THR A 138 -14.69 11.22 0.45
CA THR A 138 -13.41 11.73 0.95
C THR A 138 -12.81 10.66 1.85
N ILE A 139 -11.58 10.28 1.55
CA ILE A 139 -10.75 9.39 2.38
C ILE A 139 -9.75 10.30 3.08
N ASP A 140 -9.72 10.27 4.40
CA ASP A 140 -8.85 11.10 5.23
C ASP A 140 -8.15 10.22 6.27
N ILE A 141 -6.83 10.14 6.20
CA ILE A 141 -6.02 9.21 7.00
C ILE A 141 -4.72 9.88 7.41
N ASP A 142 -4.46 9.91 8.71
CA ASP A 142 -3.15 10.24 9.25
C ASP A 142 -2.23 9.01 9.20
N PHE A 143 -1.20 9.12 8.37
CA PHE A 143 -0.08 8.17 8.28
C PHE A 143 1.12 8.78 9.03
N VAL A 144 0.92 9.14 10.30
CA VAL A 144 2.01 9.60 11.16
C VAL A 144 2.56 8.40 11.92
N GLU A 145 3.89 8.24 11.87
CA GLU A 145 4.67 7.22 12.56
C GLU A 145 4.26 7.16 14.05
N GLU A 146 3.58 6.10 14.48
CA GLU A 146 3.58 5.68 15.90
C GLU A 146 4.97 5.12 16.26
N ASP A 147 6.02 5.92 16.12
CA ASP A 147 7.36 5.66 16.66
C ASP A 147 7.77 6.87 17.50
N ALA A 148 6.93 7.25 18.46
CA ALA A 148 7.28 8.19 19.53
C ALA A 148 6.43 8.01 20.80
N LYS A 149 5.98 6.78 21.09
CA LYS A 149 5.85 6.37 22.49
C LYS A 149 7.05 5.49 22.78
N GLU A 150 8.15 6.17 23.08
CA GLU A 150 9.23 5.58 23.89
C GLU A 150 8.59 4.75 25.00
N GLU A 151 9.08 3.53 25.15
CA GLU A 151 9.09 2.79 26.40
C GLU A 151 9.59 3.73 27.51
N LYS A 152 8.68 4.47 28.14
CA LYS A 152 8.90 5.07 29.45
C LYS A 152 7.97 4.37 30.43
N ASP A 153 8.60 3.79 31.45
CA ASP A 153 8.02 3.26 32.68
C ASP A 153 7.33 1.90 32.64
N ARG A 154 8.09 0.84 32.32
CA ARG A 154 7.83 -0.50 32.89
C ARG A 154 9.05 -1.23 33.45
N THR A 155 10.17 -0.53 33.64
CA THR A 155 11.37 -1.11 34.27
C THR A 155 11.62 -0.62 35.69
N ASN A 156 10.88 0.39 36.18
CA ASN A 156 11.00 0.89 37.56
C ASN A 156 10.06 0.22 38.57
N ASP A 157 9.06 -0.56 38.12
CA ASP A 157 8.09 -1.19 39.03
C ASP A 157 8.44 -2.65 39.42
N LEU A 158 9.59 -3.18 38.97
CA LEU A 158 10.00 -4.56 39.25
C LEU A 158 11.20 -4.69 40.21
N GLU A 159 11.88 -3.60 40.56
CA GLU A 159 12.98 -3.63 41.54
C GLU A 159 12.50 -3.46 43.00
N ASP A 160 11.33 -2.85 43.23
CA ASP A 160 10.82 -2.60 44.59
C ASP A 160 10.02 -3.78 45.20
N ASP A 161 9.66 -4.80 44.39
CA ASP A 161 8.80 -5.91 44.84
C ASP A 161 9.56 -7.22 45.10
N LEU A 162 10.90 -7.21 45.00
CA LEU A 162 11.74 -8.39 45.25
C LEU A 162 12.47 -8.37 46.61
N TRP A 163 12.28 -7.34 47.45
CA TRP A 163 12.95 -7.20 48.75
C TRP A 163 12.07 -6.63 49.89
N ARG A 164 10.80 -7.05 49.98
CA ARG A 164 9.99 -6.84 51.19
C ARG A 164 9.30 -8.12 51.68
#